data_AF-A0A519H9W4-F1
#
_entry.id   AF-A0A519H9W4-F1
#
_cell.length_a   1.000
_cell.length_b   1.000
_cell.length_c   1.000
_cell.angle_alpha   90.00
_cell.angle_beta   90.00
_cell.angle_gamma   90.00
#
_symmetry.space_group_name_H-M   'P 1'
#
loop_
_entity.id
_entity.type
_entity.pdbx_description
1 polymer ?
#
loop_
_entity_poly.entity_id
_entity_poly.type
_entity_poly.pdbx_seq_one_letter_code
_entity_poly.pdbx_strand_id
1 'polypeptide(L)' 'MRFAIKFIAACALLAGAAASFSQTLAALPQIEAEVRKVDTDAQKLTLRHAEIPNVDMDAMTMVFR' A
#
# COMPACT_ATOMS: atom_id res chain seq x y z
N MET A 1 -22.69 -37.22 16.65
CA MET A 1 -21.95 -36.20 17.43
C MET A 1 -20.52 -35.93 16.93
N ARG A 2 -19.81 -36.89 16.32
CA ARG A 2 -18.44 -36.70 15.79
C ARG A 2 -18.32 -35.79 14.53
N PHE A 3 -19.41 -35.62 13.77
CA PHE A 3 -19.46 -34.75 12.58
C PHE A 3 -19.60 -33.26 12.90
N ALA A 4 -20.33 -32.90 13.96
CA ALA A 4 -20.50 -31.50 14.40
C ALA A 4 -19.19 -30.88 14.92
N ILE A 5 -18.34 -31.69 15.56
CA ILE A 5 -17.02 -31.26 16.08
C ILE A 5 -16.05 -30.93 14.93
N LYS A 6 -16.07 -31.71 13.84
CA LYS A 6 -15.25 -31.44 12.65
C LYS A 6 -15.71 -30.18 11.90
N PHE A 7 -17.01 -29.89 11.92
CA PHE A 7 -17.59 -28.71 11.29
C PHE A 7 -17.26 -27.41 12.06
N ILE A 8 -17.26 -27.47 13.40
CA ILE A 8 -16.85 -26.35 14.26
C ILE A 8 -15.34 -26.06 14.13
N ALA A 9 -14.51 -27.10 14.02
CA ALA A 9 -13.07 -26.95 13.82
C ALA A 9 -12.70 -26.29 12.48
N ALA A 10 -13.46 -26.54 11.41
CA ALA A 10 -13.25 -25.91 10.11
C ALA A 10 -13.59 -24.41 10.11
N CYS A 11 -14.65 -24.00 10.83
CA CYS A 11 -14.97 -22.58 11.03
C CYS A 11 -13.93 -21.84 11.87
N ALA A 12 -13.32 -22.50 12.87
CA ALA A 12 -12.29 -21.89 13.71
C ALA A 12 -11.00 -21.57 12.94
N LEU A 13 -10.64 -22.38 11.93
CA LEU A 13 -9.49 -22.12 11.05
C LEU A 13 -9.75 -21.01 10.03
N LEU A 14 -11.00 -20.85 9.55
CA LEU A 14 -11.40 -19.75 8.66
C LEU A 14 -11.48 -18.40 9.38
N ALA A 15 -11.78 -18.39 10.68
CA ALA A 15 -11.81 -17.16 11.49
C ALA A 15 -10.41 -16.59 11.79
N GLY A 16 -9.37 -17.44 11.82
CA GLY A 16 -7.98 -17.01 12.08
C GLY A 16 -7.30 -16.31 10.90
N ALA A 17 -7.71 -16.61 9.66
CA ALA A 17 -7.09 -16.05 8.45
C ALA A 17 -7.55 -14.61 8.11
N ALA A 18 -8.67 -14.16 8.69
CA ALA A 18 -9.19 -12.81 8.46
C ALA A 18 -8.42 -11.71 9.22
N ALA A 19 -7.63 -12.07 10.23
CA ALA A 19 -6.90 -11.10 11.07
C ALA A 19 -5.55 -10.64 10.48
N SER A 20 -5.09 -11.23 9.36
CA SER A 20 -3.74 -11.01 8.84
C SER A 20 -3.58 -9.85 7.85
N PHE A 21 -4.64 -9.09 7.55
CA PHE A 21 -4.62 -8.04 6.51
C PHE A 21 -4.60 -6.60 7.04
N SER A 22 -4.44 -6.37 8.34
CA SER A 22 -4.21 -5.02 8.85
C SER A 22 -2.73 -4.65 8.74
N GLN A 23 -2.29 -4.29 7.53
CA GLN A 23 -1.07 -3.51 7.38
C GLN A 23 -1.36 -2.12 7.94
N THR A 24 -0.88 -1.85 9.16
CA THR A 24 -0.83 -0.49 9.68
C THR A 24 0.08 0.32 8.76
N LEU A 25 -0.51 1.19 7.95
CA LEU A 25 0.26 2.14 7.16
C LEU A 25 0.82 3.14 8.18
N ALA A 26 2.06 2.93 8.61
CA ALA A 26 2.76 3.95 9.39
C ALA A 26 2.66 5.26 8.61
N ALA A 27 2.24 6.34 9.27
CA ALA A 27 2.10 7.64 8.63
C ALA A 27 3.47 8.11 8.16
N LEU A 28 3.77 7.87 6.88
CA LEU A 28 4.98 8.33 6.24
C LEU A 28 4.95 9.87 6.15
N PRO A 29 6.11 10.53 6.21
CA PRO A 29 6.18 11.97 6.03
C PRO A 29 5.61 12.36 4.65
N GLN A 30 4.63 13.27 4.64
CA GLN A 30 4.11 13.86 3.42
C GLN A 30 5.07 14.95 2.94
N ILE A 31 5.31 14.99 1.64
CA ILE A 31 6.20 15.97 1.01
C ILE A 31 5.50 16.65 -0.16
N GLU A 32 5.93 17.86 -0.47
CA GLU A 32 5.39 18.62 -1.60
C GLU A 32 5.96 18.10 -2.94
N ALA A 33 5.13 18.15 -3.97
CA ALA A 33 5.52 17.78 -5.33
C ALA A 33 4.78 18.63 -6.36
N GLU A 34 5.49 19.01 -7.43
CA GLU A 34 4.95 19.75 -8.55
C GLU A 34 4.70 18.80 -9.74
N VAL A 35 3.45 18.73 -10.21
CA VAL A 35 3.09 17.95 -11.40
C VAL A 35 3.54 18.69 -12.65
N ARG A 36 4.38 18.04 -13.46
CA ARG A 36 4.89 18.60 -14.72
C ARG A 36 4.17 18.08 -15.95
N LYS A 37 3.79 16.80 -15.96
CA LYS A 37 3.08 16.17 -17.08
C LYS A 37 2.18 15.05 -16.58
N VAL A 38 0.94 15.01 -17.06
CA VAL A 38 0.00 13.89 -16.89
C VAL A 38 -0.17 13.23 -18.25
N ASP A 39 0.11 11.93 -18.32
CA ASP A 39 -0.06 11.10 -19.52
C ASP A 39 -1.08 10.01 -19.20
N THR A 40 -2.35 10.27 -19.52
CA THR A 40 -3.48 9.38 -19.20
C THR A 40 -3.44 8.10 -20.03
N ASP A 41 -2.97 8.19 -21.27
CA ASP A 41 -2.92 7.06 -22.19
C ASP A 41 -1.83 6.06 -21.75
N ALA A 42 -0.66 6.56 -21.35
CA ALA A 42 0.43 5.74 -20.85
C ALA A 42 0.33 5.40 -19.36
N GLN A 43 -0.66 5.94 -18.64
CA GLN A 43 -0.80 5.86 -17.18
C GLN A 43 0.49 6.29 -16.46
N LYS A 44 1.04 7.44 -16.85
CA LYS A 44 2.28 7.97 -16.29
C LYS A 44 2.09 9.39 -15.77
N LEU A 45 2.67 9.65 -14.62
CA LEU A 45 2.72 10.98 -14.02
C LEU A 45 4.18 11.42 -13.90
N THR A 46 4.55 12.52 -14.54
CA THR A 46 5.85 13.14 -14.34
C THR A 46 5.71 14.27 -13.33
N LEU A 47 6.42 14.17 -12.22
CA LEU A 47 6.40 15.17 -11.17
C LEU A 47 7.82 15.45 -10.66
N ARG A 48 8.02 16.65 -10.13
CA ARG A 48 9.21 17.02 -9.37
C ARG A 48 8.85 16.95 -7.90
N HIS A 49 9.56 16.12 -7.14
CA HIS A 49 9.34 16.03 -5.70
C HIS A 49 10.31 16.94 -4.95
N ALA A 50 9.91 17.39 -3.76
CA ALA A 50 10.82 17.94 -2.76
C ALA A 50 11.67 16.82 -2.14
N GLU A 51 12.57 17.14 -1.23
CA GLU A 51 13.37 16.15 -0.51
C GLU A 51 12.49 15.05 0.10
N ILE A 52 12.85 13.78 -0.12
CA ILE A 52 12.16 12.62 0.46
C ILE A 52 13.01 12.05 1.60
N PRO A 53 12.75 12.42 2.86
CA PRO A 53 13.60 12.03 4.00
C PRO A 53 13.56 10.53 4.31
N ASN A 54 12.52 9.82 3.86
CA ASN A 54 12.40 8.38 4.11
C ASN A 54 13.36 7.54 3.24
N VAL A 55 13.89 8.10 2.16
CA VAL A 55 14.76 7.39 1.20
C VAL A 55 16.02 8.18 0.85
N ASP A 56 16.32 9.25 1.60
CA ASP A 56 17.48 10.13 1.38
C ASP A 56 17.62 10.60 -0.08
N MET A 57 16.50 10.97 -0.71
CA MET A 57 16.49 11.49 -2.09
C MET A 57 16.28 13.00 -2.11
N ASP A 58 17.24 13.71 -2.72
CA ASP A 58 17.14 15.14 -3.01
C ASP A 58 16.03 15.46 -4.03
N ALA A 59 15.69 16.74 -4.14
CA ALA A 59 14.64 17.21 -5.05
C ALA A 59 14.97 16.94 -6.53
N MET A 60 14.23 16.02 -7.17
CA MET A 60 14.43 15.65 -8.58
C MET A 60 13.11 15.40 -9.32
N THR A 61 13.19 15.32 -10.66
CA THR A 61 12.04 14.98 -11.51
C THR A 61 12.05 13.49 -11.82
N MET A 62 10.93 12.81 -11.61
CA MET A 62 10.79 11.39 -11.91
C MET A 62 9.40 11.06 -12.47
N VAL A 63 9.29 9.86 -13.03
CA VAL A 63 8.05 9.34 -13.65
C VAL A 63 7.46 8.24 -12.78
N PHE A 64 6.24 8.47 -12.30
CA PHE A 64 5.42 7.53 -11.55
C PHE A 64 4.40 6.84 -12.46
N ARG A 65 3.94 5.67 -12.04
CA ARG A 65 2.91 4.86 -12.70
C ARG A 65 1.87 4.48 -11.65
#